data_AF-A0A859ICX8-F1
#
_entry.id   AF-A0A859ICX8-F1
#
_cell.length_a   1.000
_cell.length_b   1.000
_cell.length_c   1.000
_cell.angle_alpha   90.00
_cell.angle_beta   90.00
_cell.angle_gamma   90.00
#
_symmetry.space_group_name_H-M   'P 1'
#
loop_
_entity.id
_entity.type
_entity.pdbx_description
1 polymer ?
#
loop_
_entity_poly.entity_id
_entity_poly.type
_entity_poly.pdbx_seq_one_letter_code
_entity_poly.pdbx_strand_id
1 'polypeptide(L)'
;MKKRTTIQFLVEGQTEREFIKALNLLGKVQLINLWDKDISSILARLRADEIYIIYDTDVIHNIERFTRNLRVLKQQKIKFFLLQQTKNLEDEIVRCSNCQTIKDVFGTGIKEFKEQFLACNNLEYKLAEIGIKHLDLWQGKHLEQLSEWKNLRRKFSDLASSK
;
A
#
# COMPACT_ATOMS: atom_id res chain seq x y z
N MET A 1 26.93 -13.22 -7.96
CA MET A 1 26.15 -12.16 -7.30
C MET A 1 24.68 -12.40 -7.61
N LYS A 2 23.81 -12.60 -6.60
CA LYS A 2 22.37 -12.73 -6.84
C LYS A 2 21.84 -11.38 -7.35
N LYS A 3 21.18 -11.37 -8.50
CA LYS A 3 20.52 -10.17 -9.03
C LYS A 3 19.52 -9.69 -7.98
N ARG A 4 19.60 -8.41 -7.60
CA ARG A 4 18.65 -7.81 -6.66
C ARG A 4 17.28 -7.72 -7.33
N THR A 5 16.26 -8.29 -6.69
CA THR A 5 14.87 -8.21 -7.15
C THR A 5 14.44 -6.75 -7.23
N THR A 6 13.96 -6.33 -8.40
CA THR A 6 13.42 -4.99 -8.60
C THR A 6 11.95 -4.97 -8.20
N ILE A 7 11.53 -3.94 -7.46
CA ILE A 7 10.18 -3.82 -6.90
C ILE A 7 9.50 -2.58 -7.45
N GLN A 8 8.20 -2.70 -7.74
CA GLN A 8 7.33 -1.58 -8.07
C GLN A 8 6.05 -1.60 -7.21
N PHE A 9 5.75 -0.49 -6.55
CA PHE A 9 4.52 -0.29 -5.79
C PHE A 9 3.48 0.44 -6.65
N LEU A 10 2.27 -0.07 -6.68
CA LEU A 10 1.09 0.60 -7.22
C LEU A 10 0.24 1.07 -6.05
N VAL A 11 0.03 2.38 -5.94
CA VAL A 11 -0.68 2.99 -4.81
C VAL A 11 -1.76 3.94 -5.32
N GLU A 12 -2.81 4.11 -4.52
CA GLU A 12 -3.98 4.91 -4.92
C GLU A 12 -3.67 6.42 -4.97
N GLY A 13 -2.96 6.94 -3.97
CA GLY A 13 -2.75 8.36 -3.77
C GLY A 13 -1.34 8.76 -3.32
N GLN A 14 -1.16 10.07 -3.15
CA GLN A 14 0.13 10.66 -2.79
C GLN A 14 0.54 10.33 -1.35
N THR A 15 -0.44 10.17 -0.46
CA THR A 15 -0.22 9.82 0.95
C THR A 15 0.47 8.47 1.08
N GLU A 16 0.02 7.46 0.33
CA GLU A 16 0.65 6.13 0.33
C GLU A 16 2.05 6.18 -0.27
N ARG A 17 2.28 7.05 -1.27
CA ARG A 17 3.62 7.25 -1.84
C ARG A 17 4.60 7.76 -0.80
N GLU A 18 4.24 8.81 -0.05
CA GLU A 18 5.11 9.36 0.99
C GLU A 18 5.26 8.38 2.15
N PHE A 19 4.21 7.63 2.48
CA PHE A 19 4.28 6.56 3.49
C PHE A 19 5.29 5.47 3.11
N ILE A 20 5.26 4.95 1.88
CA ILE A 20 6.20 3.93 1.41
C ILE A 20 7.65 4.42 1.45
N LYS A 21 7.89 5.71 1.12
CA LYS A 21 9.21 6.32 1.27
C LYS A 21 9.63 6.42 2.74
N ALA A 22 8.74 6.86 3.63
CA ALA A 22 9.02 6.97 5.06
C ALA A 22 9.28 5.61 5.73
N LEU A 23 8.73 4.53 5.18
CA LEU A 23 9.04 3.15 5.58
C LEU A 23 10.38 2.63 5.04
N ASN A 24 11.10 3.45 4.27
CA ASN A 24 12.37 3.11 3.61
C ASN A 24 12.28 1.83 2.75
N LEU A 25 11.13 1.64 2.09
CA LEU A 25 10.90 0.52 1.18
C LEU A 25 11.45 0.87 -0.21
N LEU A 26 12.39 0.06 -0.69
CA LEU A 26 13.07 0.29 -1.95
C LEU A 26 12.21 -0.22 -3.11
N GLY A 27 11.85 0.69 -4.03
CA GLY A 27 11.09 0.35 -5.22
C GLY A 27 10.56 1.59 -5.93
N LYS A 28 10.15 1.43 -7.18
CA LYS A 28 9.45 2.50 -7.91
C LYS A 28 8.03 2.59 -7.39
N VAL A 29 7.57 3.77 -6.99
CA VAL A 29 6.16 4.01 -6.64
C VAL A 29 5.44 4.63 -7.84
N GLN A 30 4.29 4.08 -8.21
CA GLN A 30 3.43 4.60 -9.27
C GLN A 30 2.01 4.81 -8.76
N LEU A 31 1.48 6.02 -8.98
CA LEU A 31 0.12 6.40 -8.62
C LEU A 31 -0.87 5.83 -9.64
N ILE A 32 -1.66 4.86 -9.21
CA ILE A 32 -2.77 4.30 -9.98
C ILE A 32 -3.76 3.62 -9.03
N ASN A 33 -4.96 4.19 -8.92
CA ASN A 33 -6.06 3.51 -8.24
C ASN A 33 -6.64 2.42 -9.17
N LEU A 34 -6.45 1.15 -8.82
CA LEU A 34 -6.95 0.01 -9.60
C LEU A 34 -8.44 -0.26 -9.40
N TRP A 35 -9.08 0.41 -8.46
CA TRP A 35 -10.54 0.46 -8.39
C TRP A 35 -11.12 1.35 -9.50
N ASP A 36 -10.42 2.43 -9.86
CA ASP A 36 -10.86 3.43 -10.85
C ASP A 36 -10.27 3.23 -12.24
N LYS A 37 -9.10 2.61 -12.37
CA LYS A 37 -8.36 2.55 -13.64
C LYS A 37 -8.02 1.14 -14.04
N ASP A 38 -8.04 0.88 -15.34
CA ASP A 38 -7.60 -0.40 -15.88
C ASP A 38 -6.07 -0.46 -15.90
N ILE A 39 -5.53 -1.58 -15.41
CA ILE A 39 -4.09 -1.87 -15.38
C ILE A 39 -3.48 -1.86 -16.78
N SER A 40 -4.28 -2.18 -17.80
CA SER A 40 -3.91 -2.18 -19.21
C SER A 40 -3.28 -0.86 -19.66
N SER A 41 -3.69 0.26 -19.08
CA SER A 41 -3.15 1.59 -19.36
C SER A 41 -1.66 1.76 -18.99
N ILE A 42 -1.14 0.86 -18.15
CA ILE A 42 0.23 0.93 -17.62
C ILE A 42 1.05 -0.35 -17.83
N LEU A 43 0.46 -1.43 -18.34
CA LEU A 43 1.12 -2.74 -18.48
C LEU A 43 2.51 -2.66 -19.11
N ALA A 44 2.65 -1.91 -20.20
CA ALA A 44 3.94 -1.76 -20.90
C ALA A 44 5.05 -1.08 -20.06
N ARG A 45 4.67 -0.37 -18.99
CA ARG A 45 5.58 0.31 -18.05
C ARG A 45 5.88 -0.51 -16.79
N LEU A 46 5.20 -1.63 -16.59
CA LEU A 46 5.46 -2.55 -15.48
C LEU A 46 6.70 -3.39 -15.82
N ARG A 47 7.86 -2.98 -15.30
CA ARG A 47 9.16 -3.59 -15.62
C ARG A 47 9.88 -4.21 -14.42
N ALA A 48 9.28 -4.12 -13.23
CA ALA A 48 9.83 -4.71 -12.02
C ALA A 48 9.62 -6.23 -11.99
N ASP A 49 10.52 -6.93 -11.29
CA ASP A 49 10.42 -8.37 -11.04
C ASP A 49 9.22 -8.68 -10.14
N GLU A 50 8.87 -7.77 -9.22
CA GLU A 50 7.70 -7.87 -8.33
C GLU A 50 6.89 -6.58 -8.29
N ILE A 51 5.57 -6.74 -8.32
CA ILE A 51 4.62 -5.63 -8.18
C ILE A 51 3.83 -5.77 -6.89
N TYR A 52 3.82 -4.74 -6.06
CA TYR A 52 3.00 -4.69 -4.84
C TYR A 52 1.88 -3.69 -5.03
N ILE A 53 0.64 -4.16 -4.91
CA ILE A 53 -0.55 -3.34 -5.03
C ILE A 53 -1.04 -3.02 -3.63
N ILE A 54 -1.03 -1.75 -3.27
CA ILE A 54 -1.57 -1.25 -2.00
C ILE A 54 -2.96 -0.70 -2.30
N TYR A 55 -3.94 -1.15 -1.52
CA TYR A 55 -5.33 -0.76 -1.73
C TYR A 55 -6.11 -0.64 -0.43
N ASP A 56 -7.08 0.24 -0.49
CA ASP A 56 -8.04 0.56 0.57
C ASP A 56 -9.22 -0.42 0.50
N THR A 57 -9.87 -0.65 1.63
CA THR A 57 -11.04 -1.54 1.75
C THR A 57 -12.31 -0.81 2.16
N ASP A 58 -12.23 0.48 2.51
CA ASP A 58 -13.38 1.30 2.94
C ASP A 58 -14.40 1.46 1.81
N VAL A 59 -13.92 1.66 0.57
CA VAL A 59 -14.80 1.87 -0.59
C VAL A 59 -14.46 0.89 -1.71
N ILE A 60 -15.03 -0.31 -1.59
CA ILE A 60 -15.05 -1.34 -2.65
C ILE A 60 -16.06 -0.94 -3.73
N HIS A 61 -15.84 0.19 -4.40
CA HIS A 61 -16.81 0.73 -5.35
C HIS A 61 -16.83 -0.03 -6.68
N ASN A 62 -15.74 -0.71 -7.04
CA ASN A 62 -15.66 -1.44 -8.31
C ASN A 62 -14.83 -2.73 -8.20
N ILE A 63 -15.33 -3.69 -7.43
CA ILE A 63 -14.69 -5.00 -7.27
C ILE A 63 -14.49 -5.75 -8.57
N GLU A 64 -15.39 -5.58 -9.53
CA GLU A 64 -15.29 -6.21 -10.85
C GLU A 64 -14.08 -5.71 -11.61
N ARG A 65 -13.87 -4.37 -11.64
CA ARG A 65 -12.69 -3.77 -12.27
C ARG A 65 -11.41 -4.17 -11.58
N PHE A 66 -11.36 -4.07 -10.26
CA PHE A 66 -10.18 -4.44 -9.50
C PHE A 66 -9.80 -5.91 -9.75
N THR A 67 -10.77 -6.82 -9.68
CA THR A 67 -10.55 -8.24 -9.96
C THR A 67 -10.14 -8.49 -11.42
N ARG A 68 -10.74 -7.79 -12.39
CA ARG A 68 -10.33 -7.85 -13.79
C ARG A 68 -8.87 -7.43 -13.96
N ASN A 69 -8.43 -6.37 -13.28
CA ASN A 69 -7.03 -5.95 -13.29
C ASN A 69 -6.09 -7.03 -12.76
N LEU A 70 -6.44 -7.69 -11.66
CA LEU A 70 -5.63 -8.81 -11.13
C LEU A 70 -5.57 -9.99 -12.10
N ARG A 71 -6.68 -10.31 -12.77
CA ARG A 71 -6.71 -11.35 -13.82
C ARG A 71 -5.81 -11.01 -15.00
N VAL A 72 -5.82 -9.77 -15.45
CA VAL A 72 -4.93 -9.31 -16.52
C VAL A 72 -3.46 -9.47 -16.11
N LEU A 73 -3.08 -9.07 -14.90
CA LEU A 73 -1.71 -9.28 -14.40
C LEU A 73 -1.32 -10.77 -14.38
N LYS A 74 -2.22 -11.64 -13.90
CA LYS A 74 -2.02 -13.10 -13.86
C LYS A 74 -1.87 -13.68 -15.28
N GLN A 75 -2.71 -13.25 -16.23
CA GLN A 75 -2.65 -13.68 -17.63
C GLN A 75 -1.33 -13.26 -18.31
N GLN A 76 -0.85 -12.06 -18.00
CA GLN A 76 0.45 -11.57 -18.49
C GLN A 76 1.65 -12.19 -17.75
N LYS A 77 1.42 -13.14 -16.84
CA LYS A 77 2.44 -13.80 -16.01
C LYS A 77 3.29 -12.81 -15.20
N ILE A 78 2.71 -11.66 -14.86
CA ILE A 78 3.37 -10.65 -14.03
C ILE A 78 3.29 -11.14 -12.58
N LYS A 79 4.42 -11.15 -11.88
CA LYS A 79 4.48 -11.52 -10.46
C LYS A 79 4.01 -10.33 -9.62
N PHE A 80 2.89 -10.48 -8.94
CA PHE A 80 2.31 -9.42 -8.10
C PHE A 80 1.82 -9.93 -6.76
N PHE A 81 1.71 -9.01 -5.82
CA PHE A 81 1.28 -9.23 -4.44
C PHE A 81 0.35 -8.12 -3.96
N LEU A 82 -0.45 -8.44 -2.95
CA LEU A 82 -1.51 -7.59 -2.42
C LEU A 82 -1.17 -7.13 -1.00
N LEU A 83 -1.11 -5.82 -0.79
CA LEU A 83 -0.92 -5.17 0.50
C LEU A 83 -2.22 -4.47 0.90
N GLN A 84 -3.07 -5.22 1.58
CA GLN A 84 -4.39 -4.75 1.97
C GLN A 84 -4.32 -3.84 3.20
N GLN A 85 -4.86 -2.64 3.10
CA GLN A 85 -5.05 -1.77 4.26
C GLN A 85 -6.32 -2.14 5.04
N THR A 86 -6.42 -1.70 6.29
CA THR A 86 -7.57 -2.06 7.14
C THR A 86 -8.89 -1.44 6.67
N LYS A 87 -8.85 -0.15 6.32
CA LYS A 87 -9.94 0.63 5.69
C LYS A 87 -9.35 1.58 4.65
N ASN A 88 -8.46 2.42 5.12
CA ASN A 88 -7.63 3.37 4.38
C ASN A 88 -6.28 3.49 5.11
N LEU A 89 -5.43 4.41 4.65
CA LEU A 89 -4.09 4.57 5.21
C LEU A 89 -4.14 5.11 6.64
N GLU A 90 -5.05 6.05 6.90
CA GLU A 90 -5.24 6.66 8.22
C GLU A 90 -5.57 5.62 9.28
N ASP A 91 -6.59 4.78 9.02
CA ASP A 91 -6.98 3.67 9.88
C ASP A 91 -5.84 2.65 10.04
N GLU A 92 -5.06 2.40 8.98
CA GLU A 92 -3.90 1.51 9.04
C GLU A 92 -2.80 2.06 9.95
N ILE A 93 -2.52 3.36 9.89
CA ILE A 93 -1.55 4.04 10.76
C ILE A 93 -2.00 3.98 12.22
N VAL A 94 -3.27 4.30 12.50
CA VAL A 94 -3.83 4.23 13.86
C VAL A 94 -3.74 2.81 14.41
N ARG A 95 -4.16 1.81 13.62
CA ARG A 95 -4.09 0.39 14.03
C ARG A 95 -2.66 -0.06 14.35
N CYS A 96 -1.68 0.46 13.61
CA CYS A 96 -0.29 0.05 13.73
C CYS A 96 0.56 1.01 14.57
N SER A 97 -0.02 1.93 15.33
CA SER A 97 0.72 2.87 16.17
C SER A 97 0.21 2.85 17.60
N ASN A 98 0.73 3.75 18.44
CA ASN A 98 0.23 3.97 19.80
C ASN A 98 -0.90 5.01 19.84
N CYS A 99 -1.27 5.59 18.68
CA CYS A 99 -2.36 6.53 18.55
C CYS A 99 -3.72 5.84 18.72
N GLN A 100 -4.69 6.54 19.33
CA GLN A 100 -6.09 6.08 19.39
C GLN A 100 -6.89 6.61 18.20
N THR A 101 -6.51 7.78 17.69
CA THR A 101 -7.15 8.43 16.56
C THR A 101 -6.11 9.03 15.62
N ILE A 102 -6.48 9.29 14.37
CA ILE A 102 -5.58 9.94 13.41
C ILE A 102 -5.21 11.37 13.84
N LYS A 103 -6.03 11.98 14.69
CA LYS A 103 -5.74 13.29 15.27
C LYS A 103 -4.51 13.25 16.15
N ASP A 104 -4.19 12.12 16.76
CA ASP A 104 -3.02 12.00 17.64
C ASP A 104 -1.70 12.04 16.84
N VAL A 105 -1.76 11.84 15.51
CA VAL A 105 -0.57 11.88 14.65
C VAL A 105 -0.08 13.31 14.48
N PHE A 106 -0.95 14.26 14.14
CA PHE A 106 -0.57 15.65 13.86
C PHE A 106 -1.27 16.70 14.72
N GLY A 107 -2.17 16.30 15.62
CA GLY A 107 -3.03 17.21 16.38
C GLY A 107 -4.20 17.77 15.56
N THR A 108 -4.46 17.26 14.36
CA THR A 108 -5.42 17.85 13.41
C THR A 108 -6.58 16.93 13.05
N GLY A 109 -7.62 17.50 12.47
CA GLY A 109 -8.77 16.71 12.01
C GLY A 109 -8.41 15.80 10.83
N ILE A 110 -9.28 14.83 10.55
CA ILE A 110 -9.19 13.92 9.39
C ILE A 110 -9.06 14.71 8.07
N LYS A 111 -9.74 15.86 7.95
CA LYS A 111 -9.72 16.68 6.73
C LYS A 111 -8.33 17.27 6.43
N GLU A 112 -7.61 17.69 7.47
CA GLU A 112 -6.30 18.35 7.34
C GLU A 112 -5.15 17.34 7.36
N PHE A 113 -5.42 16.11 7.81
CA PHE A 113 -4.41 15.05 7.94
C PHE A 113 -3.60 14.88 6.65
N LYS A 114 -4.25 14.72 5.50
CA LYS A 114 -3.56 14.46 4.24
C LYS A 114 -2.61 15.58 3.85
N GLU A 115 -3.04 16.83 4.03
CA GLU A 115 -2.22 18.01 3.73
C GLU A 115 -0.98 18.05 4.64
N GLN A 116 -1.15 17.81 5.94
CA GLN A 116 -0.03 17.80 6.88
C GLN A 116 0.90 16.61 6.69
N PHE A 117 0.34 15.44 6.38
CA PHE A 117 1.10 14.23 6.09
C PHE A 117 2.02 14.44 4.88
N LEU A 118 1.50 15.06 3.82
CA LEU A 118 2.27 15.38 2.61
C LEU A 118 3.27 16.53 2.82
N ALA A 119 2.96 17.48 3.70
CA ALA A 119 3.86 18.59 4.04
C ALA A 119 4.95 18.19 5.06
N CYS A 120 4.85 17.01 5.68
CA CYS A 120 5.79 16.57 6.70
C CYS A 120 7.14 16.14 6.09
N ASN A 121 8.15 17.00 6.18
CA ASN A 121 9.50 16.72 5.66
C ASN A 121 10.21 15.55 6.38
N ASN A 122 9.88 15.31 7.65
CA ASN A 122 10.51 14.27 8.50
C ASN A 122 9.50 13.18 8.88
N LEU A 123 8.72 12.71 7.89
CA LEU A 123 7.64 11.75 8.13
C LEU A 123 8.14 10.46 8.79
N GLU A 124 9.31 9.95 8.43
CA GLU A 124 9.92 8.77 9.08
C GLU A 124 10.06 8.96 10.60
N TYR A 125 10.63 10.09 11.03
CA TYR A 125 10.77 10.41 12.45
C TYR A 125 9.40 10.54 13.12
N LYS A 126 8.43 11.17 12.45
CA LYS A 126 7.08 11.34 13.00
C LYS A 126 6.38 10.00 13.19
N LEU A 127 6.53 9.07 12.24
CA LEU A 127 6.01 7.71 12.34
C LEU A 127 6.68 6.94 13.49
N ALA A 128 7.99 7.13 13.71
CA ALA A 128 8.68 6.55 14.85
C ALA A 128 8.21 7.14 16.19
N GLU A 129 7.96 8.45 16.26
CA GLU A 129 7.46 9.16 17.45
C GLU A 129 6.09 8.65 17.90
N ILE A 130 5.17 8.41 16.95
CA ILE A 130 3.86 7.80 17.25
C ILE A 130 3.96 6.29 17.55
N GLY A 131 5.17 5.72 17.49
CA GLY A 131 5.44 4.32 17.80
C GLY A 131 4.89 3.36 16.75
N ILE A 132 5.06 3.67 15.45
CA ILE A 132 4.58 2.78 14.40
C ILE A 132 5.25 1.39 14.48
N LYS A 133 4.42 0.35 14.48
CA LYS A 133 4.80 -1.06 14.55
C LYS A 133 4.80 -1.59 13.13
N HIS A 134 5.90 -1.38 12.40
CA HIS A 134 6.00 -1.74 10.97
C HIS A 134 5.62 -3.21 10.70
N LEU A 135 5.95 -4.11 11.61
CA LEU A 135 5.64 -5.53 11.46
C LEU A 135 4.12 -5.79 11.37
N ASP A 136 3.29 -4.96 11.97
CA ASP A 136 1.83 -5.11 12.00
C ASP A 136 1.15 -4.58 10.74
N LEU A 137 1.88 -3.90 9.85
CA LEU A 137 1.33 -3.33 8.62
C LEU A 137 0.82 -4.41 7.65
N TRP A 138 -0.34 -4.10 7.07
CA TRP A 138 -1.12 -4.90 6.12
C TRP A 138 -1.58 -6.27 6.65
N GLN A 139 -1.63 -6.44 7.97
CA GLN A 139 -2.09 -7.66 8.65
C GLN A 139 -3.57 -7.63 9.06
N GLY A 140 -4.35 -6.64 8.63
CA GLY A 140 -5.79 -6.52 8.95
C GLY A 140 -6.64 -7.73 8.52
N LYS A 141 -7.94 -7.72 8.83
CA LYS A 141 -8.86 -8.79 8.40
C LYS A 141 -8.93 -8.85 6.87
N HIS A 142 -8.76 -10.03 6.28
CA HIS A 142 -8.82 -10.23 4.83
C HIS A 142 -10.18 -9.81 4.25
N LEU A 143 -10.17 -9.21 3.06
CA LEU A 143 -11.39 -8.86 2.35
C LEU A 143 -11.98 -10.07 1.63
N GLU A 144 -13.12 -10.56 2.10
CA GLU A 144 -13.75 -11.81 1.62
C GLU A 144 -14.06 -11.80 0.11
N GLN A 145 -14.40 -10.62 -0.44
CA GLN A 145 -14.63 -10.42 -1.88
C GLN A 145 -13.38 -10.71 -2.74
N LEU A 146 -12.18 -10.67 -2.14
CA LEU A 146 -10.90 -11.01 -2.78
C LEU A 146 -10.34 -12.35 -2.27
N SER A 147 -11.18 -13.24 -1.74
CA SER A 147 -10.79 -14.59 -1.28
C SER A 147 -10.03 -15.40 -2.32
N GLU A 148 -10.38 -15.28 -3.62
CA GLU A 148 -9.66 -15.90 -4.76
C GLU A 148 -8.16 -15.55 -4.75
N TRP A 149 -7.80 -14.38 -4.23
CA TRP A 149 -6.44 -13.81 -4.29
C TRP A 149 -5.72 -13.84 -2.94
N LYS A 150 -6.28 -14.52 -1.93
CA LYS A 150 -5.75 -14.56 -0.55
C LYS A 150 -4.31 -15.05 -0.47
N ASN A 151 -3.89 -15.96 -1.36
CA ASN A 151 -2.52 -16.48 -1.42
C ASN A 151 -1.47 -15.43 -1.87
N LEU A 152 -1.90 -14.38 -2.57
CA LEU A 152 -1.05 -13.27 -3.00
C LEU A 152 -0.94 -12.17 -1.95
N ARG A 153 -1.68 -12.27 -0.85
CA ARG A 153 -1.61 -11.32 0.25
C ARG A 153 -0.23 -11.36 0.89
N ARG A 154 0.32 -10.18 1.18
CA ARG A 154 1.60 -10.00 1.86
C ARG A 154 1.46 -9.00 3.00
N LYS A 155 2.41 -9.07 3.93
CA LYS A 155 2.60 -8.14 5.04
C LYS A 155 4.00 -7.55 4.98
N PHE A 156 4.27 -6.58 5.85
CA PHE A 156 5.55 -5.85 5.84
C PHE A 156 6.77 -6.75 5.96
N SER A 157 6.73 -7.79 6.80
CA SER A 157 7.84 -8.74 6.97
C SER A 157 8.23 -9.45 5.66
N ASP A 158 7.28 -9.62 4.75
CA ASP A 158 7.52 -10.30 3.47
C ASP A 158 8.31 -9.40 2.50
N LEU A 159 8.24 -8.08 2.69
CA LEU A 159 9.02 -7.08 1.95
C LEU A 159 10.45 -6.96 2.50
N ALA A 160 10.56 -6.95 3.84
CA ALA A 160 11.83 -6.76 4.55
C ALA A 160 12.81 -7.93 4.36
N SER A 161 12.31 -9.11 3.98
CA SER A 161 13.10 -10.32 3.73
C SER A 161 13.89 -10.28 2.40
N SER A 162 13.76 -9.19 1.63
CA SER A 162 14.54 -8.94 0.40
C SER A 162 15.79 -8.06 0.61
N LYS A 163 16.19 -7.82 1.87
CA LYS A 163 17.46 -7.17 2.22
C LYS A 163 18.62 -8.16 2.23
#